data_AF-A0A0A1HZY4-F1
#
_entry.id   AF-A0A0A1HZY4-F1
#
_cell.length_a   1.000
_cell.length_b   1.000
_cell.length_c   1.000
_cell.angle_alpha   90.00
_cell.angle_beta   90.00
_cell.angle_gamma   90.00
#
_symmetry.space_group_name_H-M   'P 1'
#
loop_
_entity.id
_entity.type
_entity.pdbx_description
1 polymer ?
#
loop_
_entity_poly.entity_id
_entity_poly.type
_entity_poly.pdbx_seq_one_letter_code
_entity_poly.pdbx_strand_id
1 'polypeptide(L)'
;MFTFPRAHQSRRWEGQGDLLGGGIPWFGVDSLGVCFGFSTLWIKLGTPYNCFDALRAENRAVIETQRKLTQAMDGFEVLMALGTTAEDIIGSNTVSETAYADGVASHIVLDILQRAGARHFVVSFYFSGGPEGAGGHAIGVSFDAGQTGRLFDPNYGIGAYQSRTDLCNDLHGLLASYVVPNGHVSASYLLEFAVVDDDDGFGDFMSAADFH
;
A
#
# COMPACT_ATOMS: atom_id res chain seq x y z
N MET A 1 -21.65 9.58 4.81
CA MET A 1 -21.29 8.16 4.88
C MET A 1 -21.11 7.67 3.45
N PHE A 2 -19.88 7.72 2.94
CA PHE A 2 -19.59 7.22 1.60
C PHE A 2 -19.59 5.69 1.67
N THR A 3 -20.45 5.06 0.89
CA THR A 3 -20.49 3.60 0.81
C THR A 3 -19.72 3.25 -0.45
N PHE A 4 -18.47 2.82 -0.32
CA PHE A 4 -17.71 2.31 -1.46
C PHE A 4 -18.56 1.26 -2.19
N PRO A 5 -18.53 1.22 -3.55
CA PRO A 5 -19.29 0.23 -4.29
C PRO A 5 -18.90 -1.16 -3.79
N ARG A 6 -19.84 -1.84 -3.13
CA ARG A 6 -19.70 -3.23 -2.62
C ARG A 6 -19.52 -4.27 -3.74
N ALA A 7 -19.22 -3.83 -4.97
CA ALA A 7 -19.38 -4.59 -6.19
C ALA A 7 -18.23 -5.57 -6.50
N HIS A 8 -17.11 -5.50 -5.77
CA HIS A 8 -16.01 -6.47 -5.89
C HIS A 8 -15.57 -7.07 -4.56
N GLN A 9 -16.53 -7.36 -3.66
CA GLN A 9 -16.28 -8.33 -2.59
C GLN A 9 -16.15 -9.73 -3.19
N SER A 10 -15.06 -9.98 -3.91
CA SER A 10 -14.54 -11.32 -4.05
C SER A 10 -14.27 -11.81 -2.62
N ARG A 11 -14.60 -13.07 -2.30
CA ARG A 11 -14.25 -13.71 -1.01
C ARG A 11 -12.72 -13.83 -0.78
N ARG A 12 -11.90 -13.04 -1.49
CA ARG A 12 -10.44 -13.08 -1.52
C ARG A 12 -9.81 -12.13 -0.50
N TRP A 13 -10.55 -11.14 0.00
CA TRP A 13 -10.04 -10.15 0.95
C TRP A 13 -10.42 -10.56 2.38
N GLU A 14 -9.41 -10.76 3.22
CA GLU A 14 -9.58 -11.04 4.65
C GLU A 14 -9.23 -9.84 5.52
N GLY A 15 -9.93 -9.71 6.66
CA GLY A 15 -9.69 -8.66 7.65
C GLY A 15 -10.20 -7.27 7.30
N GLN A 16 -11.20 -7.18 6.40
CA GLN A 16 -11.84 -5.91 6.05
C GLN A 16 -12.40 -5.23 7.31
N GLY A 17 -11.89 -4.03 7.61
CA GLY A 17 -12.29 -3.25 8.78
C GLY A 17 -11.55 -3.60 10.07
N ASP A 18 -10.65 -4.57 10.09
CA ASP A 18 -10.05 -5.02 11.35
C ASP A 18 -9.06 -4.00 11.94
N LEU A 19 -8.35 -3.20 11.14
CA LEU A 19 -7.29 -2.33 11.65
C LEU A 19 -7.75 -1.20 12.59
N LEU A 20 -8.96 -0.68 12.40
CA LEU A 20 -9.49 0.45 13.18
C LEU A 20 -10.96 0.24 13.60
N GLY A 21 -11.36 -1.01 13.86
CA GLY A 21 -12.68 -1.32 14.41
C GLY A 21 -13.86 -1.08 13.43
N GLY A 22 -13.64 -1.35 12.15
CA GLY A 22 -14.61 -1.17 11.05
C GLY A 22 -14.57 0.22 10.43
N GLY A 23 -13.83 1.16 11.02
CA GLY A 23 -13.54 2.45 10.41
C GLY A 23 -12.50 2.30 9.31
N ILE A 24 -12.87 2.61 8.07
CA ILE A 24 -11.93 2.82 6.98
C ILE A 24 -10.99 3.96 7.41
N PRO A 25 -9.66 3.79 7.43
CA PRO A 25 -8.71 4.87 7.70
C PRO A 25 -8.80 5.96 6.64
N TRP A 26 -9.83 6.81 6.75
CA TRP A 26 -10.00 7.99 5.94
C TRP A 26 -9.55 9.19 6.76
N PHE A 27 -8.39 9.76 6.44
CA PHE A 27 -8.11 11.14 6.80
C PHE A 27 -8.13 11.95 5.52
N GLY A 28 -9.31 12.54 5.27
CA GLY A 28 -9.58 13.38 4.10
C GLY A 28 -8.77 14.66 4.04
N VAL A 29 -8.90 15.27 2.86
CA VAL A 29 -8.30 16.51 2.34
C VAL A 29 -6.77 16.48 2.24
N ASP A 30 -6.30 16.14 1.04
CA ASP A 30 -4.92 16.25 0.52
C ASP A 30 -3.82 15.42 1.20
N SER A 31 -4.17 14.43 2.01
CA SER A 31 -3.20 13.54 2.65
C SER A 31 -3.45 12.06 2.33
N LEU A 32 -2.42 11.23 2.49
CA LEU A 32 -2.55 9.77 2.39
C LEU A 32 -3.33 9.16 3.57
N GLY A 33 -3.64 9.90 4.63
CA GLY A 33 -4.08 9.26 5.88
C GLY A 33 -3.09 8.18 6.36
N VAL A 34 -3.46 7.31 7.29
CA VAL A 34 -2.52 6.35 7.91
C VAL A 34 -2.14 5.15 7.02
N CYS A 35 -2.69 5.07 5.79
CA CYS A 35 -2.52 3.89 4.95
C CYS A 35 -1.09 3.70 4.47
N PHE A 36 -0.32 4.77 4.29
CA PHE A 36 1.09 4.68 3.91
C PHE A 36 1.92 4.03 5.01
N GLY A 37 1.76 4.51 6.25
CA GLY A 37 2.47 3.95 7.39
C GLY A 37 2.11 2.49 7.65
N PHE A 38 0.83 2.11 7.56
CA PHE A 38 0.44 0.70 7.69
C PHE A 38 0.97 -0.18 6.56
N SER A 39 0.91 0.29 5.31
CA SER A 39 1.40 -0.48 4.16
C SER A 39 2.90 -0.72 4.24
N THR A 40 3.65 0.30 4.66
CA THR A 40 5.10 0.20 4.86
C THR A 40 5.44 -0.72 6.04
N LEU A 41 4.73 -0.58 7.17
CA LEU A 41 4.93 -1.46 8.32
C LEU A 41 4.58 -2.93 7.97
N TRP A 42 3.54 -3.17 7.19
CA TRP A 42 3.19 -4.51 6.73
C TRP A 42 4.31 -5.16 5.91
N ILE A 43 4.98 -4.37 5.05
CA ILE A 43 6.18 -4.82 4.33
C ILE A 43 7.30 -5.16 5.30
N LYS A 44 7.61 -4.27 6.26
CA LYS A 44 8.62 -4.51 7.29
C LYS A 44 8.38 -5.81 8.06
N LEU A 45 7.13 -6.13 8.35
CA LEU A 45 6.75 -7.35 9.08
C LEU A 45 6.91 -8.65 8.25
N GLY A 46 7.40 -8.59 7.01
CA GLY A 46 7.52 -9.76 6.13
C GLY A 46 6.25 -10.06 5.34
N THR A 47 5.34 -9.09 5.23
CA THR A 47 4.06 -9.19 4.51
C THR A 47 3.13 -10.32 5.00
N PRO A 48 2.95 -10.52 6.32
CA PRO A 48 2.20 -11.65 6.85
C PRO A 48 0.71 -11.55 6.54
N TYR A 49 0.04 -12.69 6.43
CA TYR A 49 -1.41 -12.76 6.18
C TYR A 49 -2.23 -12.46 7.44
N ASN A 50 -1.76 -12.93 8.59
CA ASN A 50 -2.38 -12.75 9.92
C ASN A 50 -1.79 -11.52 10.66
N CYS A 51 -1.77 -10.36 10.01
CA CYS A 51 -1.02 -9.20 10.49
C CYS A 51 -1.83 -8.22 11.37
N PHE A 52 -3.17 -8.31 11.37
CA PHE A 52 -4.03 -7.23 11.87
C PHE A 52 -3.84 -6.91 13.35
N ASP A 53 -3.58 -7.90 14.21
CA ASP A 53 -3.26 -7.67 15.63
C ASP A 53 -1.93 -6.95 15.82
N ALA A 54 -0.89 -7.38 15.09
CA ALA A 54 0.43 -6.76 15.12
C ALA A 54 0.36 -5.31 14.62
N LEU A 55 -0.33 -5.07 13.50
CA LEU A 55 -0.53 -3.72 12.97
C LEU A 55 -1.33 -2.84 13.95
N ARG A 56 -2.37 -3.38 14.59
CA ARG A 56 -3.16 -2.66 15.61
C ARG A 56 -2.32 -2.24 16.81
N ALA A 57 -1.39 -3.09 17.26
CA ALA A 57 -0.50 -2.77 18.37
C ALA A 57 0.37 -1.53 18.07
N GLU A 58 0.72 -1.33 16.80
CA GLU A 58 1.56 -0.23 16.32
C GLU A 58 0.78 1.03 15.88
N ASN A 59 -0.56 1.05 16.02
CA ASN A 59 -1.42 2.13 15.53
C ASN A 59 -0.94 3.54 15.96
N ARG A 60 -0.45 3.70 17.19
CA ARG A 60 0.03 5.00 17.69
C ARG A 60 1.31 5.45 16.96
N ALA A 61 2.26 4.55 16.77
CA ALA A 61 3.52 4.84 16.07
C ALA A 61 3.24 5.16 14.60
N VAL A 62 2.33 4.42 13.97
CA VAL A 62 1.89 4.68 12.58
C VAL A 62 1.21 6.05 12.45
N ILE A 63 0.32 6.42 13.38
CA ILE A 63 -0.33 7.75 13.39
C ILE A 63 0.71 8.86 13.55
N GLU A 64 1.69 8.69 14.44
CA GLU A 64 2.76 9.68 14.63
C GLU A 64 3.61 9.82 13.36
N THR A 65 4.00 8.70 12.77
CA THR A 65 4.77 8.67 11.52
C THR A 65 4.01 9.34 10.38
N GLN A 66 2.70 9.10 10.29
CA GLN A 66 1.87 9.75 9.28
C GLN A 66 1.80 11.26 9.46
N ARG A 67 1.76 11.76 10.71
CA ARG A 67 1.81 13.20 10.97
C ARG A 67 3.14 13.81 10.52
N LYS A 68 4.25 13.10 10.73
CA LYS A 68 5.58 13.51 10.24
C LYS A 68 5.61 13.53 8.72
N LEU A 69 5.02 12.53 8.05
CA LEU A 69 4.89 12.51 6.59
C LEU A 69 4.08 13.71 6.08
N THR A 70 2.93 14.02 6.67
CA THR A 70 2.15 15.20 6.29
C THR A 70 2.97 16.48 6.42
N GLN A 71 3.70 16.66 7.53
CA GLN A 71 4.58 17.82 7.72
C GLN A 71 5.74 17.84 6.71
N ALA A 72 6.31 16.69 6.37
CA ALA A 72 7.38 16.57 5.40
C ALA A 72 6.90 16.93 3.98
N MET A 73 5.69 16.53 3.60
CA MET A 73 5.11 16.88 2.30
C MET A 73 4.84 18.38 2.14
N ASP A 74 4.65 19.12 3.24
CA ASP A 74 4.52 20.59 3.20
C ASP A 74 5.87 21.30 2.96
N GLY A 75 6.99 20.64 3.29
CA GLY A 75 8.35 21.20 3.25
C GLY A 75 9.24 20.66 2.13
N PHE A 76 8.90 19.52 1.53
CA PHE A 76 9.69 18.79 0.53
C PHE A 76 8.83 18.33 -0.65
N GLU A 77 9.48 17.90 -1.73
CA GLU A 77 8.77 17.15 -2.78
C GLU A 77 8.14 15.87 -2.21
N VAL A 78 6.91 15.56 -2.62
CA VAL A 78 6.14 14.41 -2.09
C VAL A 78 6.93 13.12 -2.16
N LEU A 79 7.63 12.85 -3.27
CA LEU A 79 8.44 11.64 -3.45
C LEU A 79 9.51 11.50 -2.34
N MET A 80 10.20 12.59 -2.02
CA MET A 80 11.23 12.62 -0.98
C MET A 80 10.62 12.44 0.42
N ALA A 81 9.46 13.04 0.68
CA ALA A 81 8.75 12.86 1.95
C ALA A 81 8.32 11.41 2.15
N LEU A 82 7.85 10.74 1.08
CA LEU A 82 7.51 9.31 1.12
C LEU A 82 8.73 8.44 1.37
N GLY A 83 9.82 8.68 0.65
CA GLY A 83 11.09 7.95 0.81
C GLY A 83 11.61 7.99 2.24
N THR A 84 11.83 9.20 2.77
CA THR A 84 12.34 9.41 4.13
C THR A 84 11.44 8.80 5.21
N THR A 85 10.11 8.93 5.06
CA THR A 85 9.17 8.29 5.99
C THR A 85 9.25 6.77 5.92
N ALA A 86 9.41 6.20 4.72
CA ALA A 86 9.50 4.75 4.57
C ALA A 86 10.80 4.20 5.18
N GLU A 87 11.91 4.91 4.99
CA GLU A 87 13.19 4.60 5.64
C GLU A 87 13.09 4.65 7.15
N ASP A 88 12.42 5.67 7.72
CA ASP A 88 12.20 5.78 9.17
C ASP A 88 11.41 4.59 9.74
N ILE A 89 10.41 4.10 8.99
CA ILE A 89 9.61 2.94 9.40
C ILE A 89 10.45 1.68 9.32
N ILE A 90 11.13 1.45 8.20
CA ILE A 90 11.86 0.21 7.94
C ILE A 90 13.13 0.13 8.78
N GLY A 91 13.84 1.24 8.93
CA GLY A 91 15.13 1.33 9.61
C GLY A 91 16.33 1.16 8.68
N SER A 92 16.14 1.20 7.36
CA SER A 92 17.22 1.10 6.36
C SER A 92 16.96 2.01 5.14
N ASN A 93 18.04 2.42 4.48
CA ASN A 93 18.02 3.33 3.32
C ASN A 93 18.06 2.53 2.00
N THR A 94 17.08 1.65 1.80
CA THR A 94 17.05 0.72 0.65
C THR A 94 15.82 0.91 -0.24
N VAL A 95 15.16 2.05 -0.09
CA VAL A 95 13.95 2.39 -0.82
C VAL A 95 14.33 2.99 -2.18
N SER A 96 13.76 2.44 -3.25
CA SER A 96 13.86 3.02 -4.59
C SER A 96 12.51 3.61 -4.96
N GLU A 97 12.43 4.93 -5.10
CA GLU A 97 11.17 5.61 -5.42
C GLU A 97 11.04 5.97 -6.90
N THR A 98 9.83 5.82 -7.44
CA THR A 98 9.51 6.20 -8.83
C THR A 98 8.21 6.99 -8.83
N ALA A 99 8.23 8.17 -9.45
CA ALA A 99 7.04 9.01 -9.64
C ALA A 99 6.43 8.81 -11.03
N TYR A 100 5.10 8.78 -11.08
CA TYR A 100 4.32 8.69 -12.30
C TYR A 100 3.42 9.93 -12.39
N ALA A 101 3.79 10.84 -13.27
CA ALA A 101 2.97 12.01 -13.60
C ALA A 101 1.72 11.58 -14.38
N ASP A 102 0.65 12.37 -14.29
CA ASP A 102 -0.64 12.17 -14.97
C ASP A 102 -1.40 10.88 -14.61
N GLY A 103 -1.09 10.30 -13.44
CA GLY A 103 -2.00 9.38 -12.75
C GLY A 103 -2.26 8.04 -13.45
N VAL A 104 -1.37 7.61 -14.34
CA VAL A 104 -1.54 6.32 -15.03
C VAL A 104 -1.16 5.19 -14.07
N ALA A 105 -2.08 4.84 -13.17
CA ALA A 105 -1.99 3.70 -12.26
C ALA A 105 -1.63 2.39 -12.99
N SER A 106 -1.95 2.27 -14.28
CA SER A 106 -1.57 1.11 -15.09
C SER A 106 -0.06 1.02 -15.39
N HIS A 107 0.71 2.12 -15.38
CA HIS A 107 2.16 2.06 -15.54
C HIS A 107 2.84 1.41 -14.31
N ILE A 108 2.34 1.70 -13.12
CA ILE A 108 2.78 1.02 -11.89
C ILE A 108 2.55 -0.49 -12.00
N VAL A 109 1.38 -0.89 -12.48
CA VAL A 109 1.05 -2.31 -12.68
C VAL A 109 2.00 -2.96 -13.68
N LEU A 110 2.33 -2.28 -14.79
CA LEU A 110 3.30 -2.78 -15.76
C LEU A 110 4.71 -2.92 -15.16
N ASP A 111 5.15 -1.96 -14.37
CA ASP A 111 6.46 -2.02 -13.72
C ASP A 111 6.52 -3.18 -12.73
N ILE A 112 5.51 -3.34 -11.87
CA ILE A 112 5.39 -4.47 -10.94
C ILE A 112 5.44 -5.82 -11.69
N LEU A 113 4.72 -5.94 -12.82
CA LEU A 113 4.73 -7.14 -13.66
C LEU A 113 6.14 -7.50 -14.18
N GLN A 114 6.93 -6.49 -14.55
CA GLN A 114 8.25 -6.64 -15.17
C GLN A 114 9.38 -6.97 -14.18
N ARG A 115 9.19 -6.77 -12.89
CA ARG A 115 10.24 -6.98 -11.87
C ARG A 115 10.52 -8.47 -11.65
N ALA A 116 11.78 -8.90 -11.67
CA ALA A 116 12.14 -10.30 -11.43
C ALA A 116 12.34 -10.61 -9.93
N GLY A 117 12.16 -11.88 -9.54
CA GLY A 117 12.41 -12.35 -8.16
C GLY A 117 11.32 -11.98 -7.16
N ALA A 118 11.63 -12.10 -5.86
CA ALA A 118 10.78 -11.61 -4.78
C ALA A 118 10.92 -10.09 -4.65
N ARG A 119 9.80 -9.37 -4.45
CA ARG A 119 9.77 -7.91 -4.34
C ARG A 119 8.62 -7.41 -3.48
N HIS A 120 8.85 -6.26 -2.85
CA HIS A 120 7.87 -5.57 -2.02
C HIS A 120 7.75 -4.12 -2.44
N PHE A 121 6.53 -3.61 -2.47
CA PHE A 121 6.23 -2.25 -2.89
C PHE A 121 5.17 -1.62 -2.03
N VAL A 122 5.26 -0.30 -1.87
CA VAL A 122 4.11 0.54 -1.50
C VAL A 122 3.74 1.34 -2.74
N VAL A 123 2.49 1.20 -3.15
CA VAL A 123 1.87 2.02 -4.20
C VAL A 123 1.10 3.13 -3.52
N SER A 124 1.57 4.37 -3.64
CA SER A 124 0.88 5.57 -3.15
C SER A 124 0.30 6.34 -4.31
N PHE A 125 -0.92 6.85 -4.19
CA PHE A 125 -1.57 7.60 -5.25
C PHE A 125 -2.51 8.66 -4.69
N TYR A 126 -2.63 9.75 -5.43
CA TYR A 126 -3.47 10.88 -5.12
C TYR A 126 -4.55 10.99 -6.17
N PHE A 127 -5.78 11.23 -5.75
CA PHE A 127 -6.93 11.36 -6.62
C PHE A 127 -7.69 12.64 -6.32
N SER A 128 -8.23 13.25 -7.37
CA SER A 128 -9.23 14.30 -7.25
C SER A 128 -10.63 13.67 -7.31
N GLY A 129 -11.51 14.05 -6.39
CA GLY A 129 -12.86 13.48 -6.28
C GLY A 129 -13.96 14.34 -6.87
N GLY A 130 -13.66 15.23 -7.83
CA GLY A 130 -14.66 16.17 -8.32
C GLY A 130 -15.32 16.94 -7.16
N PRO A 131 -16.67 17.06 -7.10
CA PRO A 131 -17.37 17.74 -6.00
C PRO A 131 -17.12 17.14 -4.60
N GLU A 132 -16.61 15.90 -4.52
CA GLU A 132 -16.45 15.14 -3.28
C GLU A 132 -15.08 15.35 -2.61
N GLY A 133 -14.17 16.12 -3.25
CA GLY A 133 -12.87 16.52 -2.70
C GLY A 133 -11.70 15.61 -3.11
N ALA A 134 -10.47 16.04 -2.87
CA ALA A 134 -9.25 15.29 -3.19
C ALA A 134 -8.70 14.53 -1.97
N GLY A 135 -7.92 13.48 -2.23
CA GLY A 135 -7.28 12.67 -1.20
C GLY A 135 -6.14 11.81 -1.73
N GLY A 136 -5.44 11.14 -0.82
CA GLY A 136 -4.44 10.15 -1.15
C GLY A 136 -4.77 8.79 -0.54
N HIS A 137 -4.24 7.72 -1.13
CA HIS A 137 -4.26 6.38 -0.56
C HIS A 137 -2.96 5.62 -0.89
N ALA A 138 -2.67 4.57 -0.13
CA ALA A 138 -1.49 3.74 -0.29
C ALA A 138 -1.81 2.27 -0.01
N ILE A 139 -1.22 1.40 -0.81
CA ILE A 139 -1.45 -0.05 -0.82
C ILE A 139 -0.10 -0.76 -0.78
N GLY A 140 0.02 -1.76 0.09
CA GLY A 140 1.15 -2.68 0.12
C GLY A 140 1.00 -3.76 -0.95
N VAL A 141 2.07 -4.04 -1.68
CA VAL A 141 2.15 -5.08 -2.70
C VAL A 141 3.37 -5.93 -2.43
N SER A 142 3.21 -7.24 -2.49
CA SER A 142 4.30 -8.18 -2.25
C SER A 142 4.16 -9.37 -3.17
N PHE A 143 5.27 -9.87 -3.70
CA PHE A 143 5.30 -11.18 -4.34
C PHE A 143 6.63 -11.88 -4.14
N ASP A 144 6.58 -13.21 -4.21
CA ASP A 144 7.74 -14.06 -3.99
C ASP A 144 8.37 -14.56 -5.28
N ALA A 145 9.48 -15.28 -5.13
CA ALA A 145 10.16 -15.94 -6.23
C ALA A 145 9.32 -17.03 -6.90
N GLY A 146 8.35 -17.61 -6.17
CA GLY A 146 7.35 -18.57 -6.67
C GLY A 146 6.17 -17.92 -7.41
N GLN A 147 6.19 -16.59 -7.57
CA GLN A 147 5.14 -15.78 -8.18
C GLN A 147 3.81 -15.73 -7.42
N THR A 148 3.76 -16.22 -6.18
CA THR A 148 2.62 -15.96 -5.30
C THR A 148 2.73 -14.53 -4.78
N GLY A 149 1.58 -13.90 -4.55
CA GLY A 149 1.53 -12.48 -4.22
C GLY A 149 0.51 -12.16 -3.15
N ARG A 150 0.71 -11.03 -2.49
CA ARG A 150 -0.22 -10.45 -1.53
C ARG A 150 -0.44 -8.98 -1.83
N LEU A 151 -1.69 -8.55 -1.71
CA LEU A 151 -2.06 -7.14 -1.64
C LEU A 151 -2.53 -6.86 -0.24
N PHE A 152 -2.08 -5.75 0.32
CA PHE A 152 -2.58 -5.22 1.56
C PHE A 152 -3.12 -3.82 1.32
N ASP A 153 -4.42 -3.66 1.47
CA ASP A 153 -5.07 -2.37 1.46
C ASP A 153 -5.63 -2.11 2.87
N PRO A 154 -5.18 -1.07 3.59
CA PRO A 154 -5.68 -0.74 4.91
C PRO A 154 -7.20 -0.56 5.02
N ASN A 155 -7.90 -0.32 3.90
CA ASN A 155 -9.36 -0.19 3.83
C ASN A 155 -10.08 -1.51 3.53
N TYR A 156 -9.45 -2.43 2.80
CA TYR A 156 -10.07 -3.67 2.32
C TYR A 156 -9.53 -4.94 2.99
N GLY A 157 -8.34 -4.90 3.59
CA GLY A 157 -7.68 -6.04 4.22
C GLY A 157 -6.55 -6.62 3.35
N ILE A 158 -6.36 -7.94 3.42
CA ILE A 158 -5.33 -8.66 2.66
C ILE A 158 -5.97 -9.55 1.60
N GLY A 159 -5.48 -9.47 0.37
CA GLY A 159 -5.74 -10.42 -0.71
C GLY A 159 -4.52 -11.29 -0.97
N ALA A 160 -4.73 -12.58 -1.21
CA ALA A 160 -3.69 -13.55 -1.57
C ALA A 160 -3.88 -14.08 -3.00
N TYR A 161 -2.78 -14.22 -3.72
CA TYR A 161 -2.74 -14.46 -5.17
C TYR A 161 -1.77 -15.58 -5.52
N GLN A 162 -2.20 -16.47 -6.42
CA GLN A 162 -1.39 -17.59 -6.90
C GLN A 162 -0.46 -17.20 -8.05
N SER A 163 -0.68 -16.03 -8.66
CA SER A 163 0.17 -15.52 -9.73
C SER A 163 0.30 -14.00 -9.63
N ARG A 164 1.45 -13.49 -10.10
CA ARG A 164 1.69 -12.05 -10.23
C ARG A 164 0.67 -11.39 -11.15
N THR A 165 0.26 -12.07 -12.22
CA THR A 165 -0.73 -11.57 -13.17
C THR A 165 -2.09 -11.35 -12.49
N ASP A 166 -2.56 -12.31 -11.71
CA ASP A 166 -3.83 -12.18 -10.99
C ASP A 166 -3.78 -11.06 -9.96
N LEU A 167 -2.67 -10.95 -9.23
CA LEU A 167 -2.42 -9.85 -8.31
C LEU A 167 -2.49 -8.51 -9.03
N CYS A 168 -1.82 -8.38 -10.17
CA CYS A 168 -1.74 -7.13 -10.93
C CYS A 168 -3.08 -6.74 -11.54
N ASN A 169 -3.88 -7.72 -11.96
CA ASN A 169 -5.25 -7.48 -12.42
C ASN A 169 -6.15 -6.96 -11.28
N ASP A 170 -6.10 -7.58 -10.10
CA ASP A 170 -6.89 -7.11 -8.95
C ASP A 170 -6.36 -5.76 -8.44
N LEU A 171 -5.05 -5.52 -8.44
CA LEU A 171 -4.46 -4.22 -8.09
C LEU A 171 -4.95 -3.13 -9.04
N HIS A 172 -4.99 -3.40 -10.36
CA HIS A 172 -5.55 -2.47 -11.33
C HIS A 172 -7.02 -2.15 -11.01
N GLY A 173 -7.83 -3.18 -10.75
CA GLY A 173 -9.24 -3.01 -10.38
C GLY A 173 -9.41 -2.22 -9.08
N LEU A 174 -8.55 -2.47 -8.10
CA LEU A 174 -8.56 -1.78 -6.80
C LEU A 174 -8.20 -0.29 -6.96
N LEU A 175 -7.13 0.03 -7.69
CA LEU A 175 -6.74 1.41 -7.97
C LEU A 175 -7.86 2.17 -8.70
N ALA A 176 -8.50 1.54 -9.68
CA ALA A 176 -9.65 2.11 -10.39
C ALA A 176 -10.85 2.35 -9.46
N SER A 177 -11.05 1.53 -8.43
CA SER A 177 -12.18 1.65 -7.50
C SER A 177 -12.13 2.90 -6.60
N TYR A 178 -10.93 3.48 -6.41
CA TYR A 178 -10.76 4.73 -5.66
C TYR A 178 -11.08 5.98 -6.49
N VAL A 179 -11.25 5.85 -7.81
CA VAL A 179 -11.59 6.97 -8.68
C VAL A 179 -13.12 7.07 -8.80
N VAL A 180 -13.70 8.09 -8.18
CA VAL A 180 -15.15 8.39 -8.25
C VAL A 180 -15.56 8.93 -9.64
N PRO A 181 -16.86 8.93 -10.00
CA PRO A 181 -17.31 9.54 -11.25
C PRO A 181 -16.84 11.01 -11.40
N ASN A 182 -16.22 11.34 -12.54
CA ASN A 182 -15.56 12.63 -12.82
C ASN A 182 -14.29 12.92 -11.99
N GLY A 183 -13.81 11.96 -11.20
CA GLY A 183 -12.50 12.00 -10.57
C GLY A 183 -11.40 11.49 -11.50
N HIS A 184 -10.16 11.74 -11.12
CA HIS A 184 -8.98 11.15 -11.76
C HIS A 184 -7.84 11.04 -10.74
N VAL A 185 -6.92 10.11 -10.98
CA VAL A 185 -5.65 10.06 -10.27
C VAL A 185 -4.79 11.23 -10.77
N SER A 186 -4.28 12.07 -9.87
CA SER A 186 -3.45 13.23 -10.19
C SER A 186 -1.96 12.93 -10.15
N ALA A 187 -1.54 12.03 -9.25
CA ALA A 187 -0.15 11.60 -9.12
C ALA A 187 -0.10 10.20 -8.51
N SER A 188 0.90 9.41 -8.91
CA SER A 188 1.19 8.14 -8.27
C SER A 188 2.67 7.95 -8.05
N TYR A 189 3.00 7.16 -7.04
CA TYR A 189 4.35 6.88 -6.58
C TYR A 189 4.48 5.39 -6.27
N LEU A 190 5.56 4.79 -6.74
CA LEU A 190 5.95 3.42 -6.41
C LEU A 190 7.21 3.48 -5.55
N LEU A 191 7.13 2.93 -4.36
CA LEU A 191 8.28 2.70 -3.51
C LEU A 191 8.61 1.21 -3.59
N GLU A 192 9.75 0.87 -4.15
CA GLU A 192 10.28 -0.50 -4.16
C GLU A 192 11.25 -0.67 -2.99
N PHE A 193 11.06 -1.73 -2.23
CA PHE A 193 11.93 -2.08 -1.10
C PHE A 193 12.85 -3.21 -1.54
N ALA A 194 14.16 -2.95 -1.52
CA ALA A 194 15.12 -4.00 -1.80
C ALA A 194 15.05 -5.05 -0.67
N VAL A 195 14.83 -6.32 -1.04
CA VAL A 195 15.10 -7.45 -0.15
C VAL A 195 16.61 -7.51 -0.01
N VAL A 196 17.14 -6.96 1.06
CA VAL A 196 18.54 -7.15 1.44
C VAL A 196 18.52 -8.37 2.36
N ASP A 197 19.43 -9.33 2.11
CA ASP A 197 19.58 -10.62 2.79
C ASP A 197 19.05 -10.72 4.25
N ASP A 198 18.53 -11.91 4.62
CA ASP A 198 17.96 -12.47 5.88
C ASP A 198 18.28 -11.85 7.28
N ASP A 199 19.10 -10.81 7.43
CA ASP A 199 19.60 -10.27 8.70
C ASP A 199 19.39 -8.75 8.86
N ASP A 200 18.51 -8.14 8.06
CA ASP A 200 18.22 -6.69 8.04
C ASP A 200 16.99 -6.26 8.88
N GLY A 201 16.36 -7.20 9.57
CA GLY A 201 15.23 -6.95 10.46
C GLY A 201 13.87 -6.90 9.76
N PHE A 202 13.78 -7.30 8.49
CA PHE A 202 12.51 -7.70 7.89
C PHE A 202 12.05 -9.03 8.48
N GLY A 203 10.74 -9.19 8.69
CA GLY A 203 10.18 -10.51 8.99
C GLY A 203 10.40 -11.47 7.81
N ASP A 204 10.63 -12.75 8.09
CA ASP A 204 10.72 -13.78 7.05
C ASP A 204 9.52 -13.67 6.11
N PHE A 205 9.79 -13.69 4.81
CA PHE A 205 8.72 -13.74 3.82
C PHE A 205 7.99 -15.09 3.97
N MET A 206 6.82 -15.07 4.60
CA MET A 206 5.97 -16.25 4.70
C MET A 206 5.34 -16.49 3.33
N SER A 207 5.79 -17.50 2.61
CA SER A 207 5.21 -17.89 1.33
C SER A 207 3.75 -18.30 1.47
N ALA A 208 2.99 -18.24 0.39
CA ALA A 208 1.62 -18.77 0.40
C ALA A 208 1.57 -20.29 0.69
N ALA A 209 2.70 -21.00 0.53
CA ALA A 209 2.82 -22.45 0.78
C ALA A 209 2.97 -22.79 2.27
N ASP A 210 3.30 -21.82 3.14
CA ASP A 210 3.51 -22.04 4.58
C ASP A 210 2.21 -22.15 5.39
N PHE A 211 1.06 -22.27 4.70
CA PHE A 211 -0.28 -22.25 5.30
C PHE A 211 -1.13 -23.50 5.00
N HIS A 212 -0.47 -24.63 4.68
CA HIS A 212 -1.11 -25.96 4.69
C HIS A 212 -0.96 -26.67 6.03
#